data_AF-H1DHN7-F1
#
_entry.id   AF-H1DHN7-F1
#
_cell.length_a   1.000
_cell.length_b   1.000
_cell.length_c   1.000
_cell.angle_alpha   90.00
_cell.angle_beta   90.00
_cell.angle_gamma   90.00
#
_symmetry.space_group_name_H-M   'P 1'
#
loop_
_entity.id
_entity.type
_entity.pdbx_description
1 polymer ?
#
loop_
_entity_poly.entity_id
_entity_poly.type
_entity_poly.pdbx_seq_one_letter_code
_entity_poly.pdbx_strand_id
1 'polypeptide(L)'
;MKGQTNNPNGRPKGSKNKISSETKELIAKFVNDNFDSIMKDLKKLKPAERVSAFINLLKFIVPPARDKETNEETTSVVNNLINRLFQDNTKQPDNKL
;
A
#
# COMPACT_ATOMS: atom_id res chain seq x y z
N MET A 1 -18.12 33.37 -14.24
CA MET A 1 -18.28 33.83 -12.84
C MET A 1 -17.57 32.85 -11.92
N LYS A 2 -16.68 33.30 -11.02
CA LYS A 2 -16.07 32.43 -9.99
C LYS A 2 -17.17 32.03 -9.00
N GLY A 3 -17.28 30.74 -8.68
CA GLY A 3 -18.28 30.23 -7.74
C GLY A 3 -18.14 30.86 -6.35
N GLN A 4 -19.25 31.28 -5.74
CA GLN A 4 -19.27 31.71 -4.35
C GLN A 4 -19.04 30.50 -3.45
N THR A 5 -17.90 30.47 -2.78
CA THR A 5 -17.67 29.54 -1.66
C THR A 5 -18.10 30.26 -0.39
N ASN A 6 -18.86 29.59 0.49
CA ASN A 6 -19.23 30.11 1.82
C ASN A 6 -18.03 30.27 2.78
N ASN A 7 -16.79 30.04 2.31
CA ASN A 7 -15.58 30.29 3.06
C ASN A 7 -14.61 31.19 2.26
N PRO A 8 -14.84 32.51 2.21
CA PRO A 8 -14.01 33.46 1.46
C PRO A 8 -12.56 33.54 1.97
N ASN A 9 -12.32 33.18 3.24
CA ASN A 9 -11.00 33.24 3.87
C ASN A 9 -10.21 31.92 3.78
N GLY A 10 -10.80 30.88 3.18
CA GLY A 10 -10.17 29.56 3.05
C GLY A 10 -9.92 28.88 4.40
N ARG A 11 -9.14 27.79 4.37
CA ARG A 11 -8.72 27.11 5.60
C ARG A 11 -7.75 28.03 6.37
N PRO A 12 -7.94 28.28 7.68
CA PRO A 12 -7.06 29.15 8.44
C PRO A 12 -5.59 28.75 8.33
N LYS A 13 -4.73 29.73 8.05
CA LYS A 13 -3.29 29.55 7.96
C LYS A 13 -2.75 29.04 9.30
N GLY A 14 -2.04 27.91 9.29
CA GLY A 14 -1.55 27.26 10.51
C GLY A 14 -2.52 26.31 11.21
N SER A 15 -3.71 26.05 10.62
CA SER A 15 -4.61 25.02 11.16
C SER A 15 -3.94 23.65 11.17
N LYS A 16 -3.76 23.08 12.36
CA LYS A 16 -3.15 21.77 12.57
C LYS A 16 -3.90 20.71 11.74
N ASN A 17 -3.18 19.70 11.26
CA ASN A 17 -3.80 18.54 10.64
C ASN A 17 -4.81 17.90 11.61
N LYS A 18 -5.90 17.35 11.07
CA LYS A 18 -6.93 16.65 11.86
C LYS A 18 -6.35 15.53 12.73
N ILE A 19 -5.20 14.99 12.33
CA ILE A 19 -4.39 14.02 13.07
C ILE A 19 -3.06 14.70 13.41
N SER A 20 -2.69 14.69 14.68
CA SER A 20 -1.44 15.29 15.18
C SER A 20 -0.22 14.45 14.78
N SER A 21 0.99 15.01 14.88
CA SER A 21 2.24 14.28 14.56
C SER A 21 2.43 13.10 15.51
N GLU A 22 2.16 13.33 16.79
CA GLU A 22 2.28 12.36 17.87
C GLU A 22 1.38 11.14 17.62
N THR A 23 0.15 11.36 17.15
CA THR A 23 -0.75 10.25 16.79
C THR A 23 -0.20 9.44 15.62
N LYS A 24 0.40 10.08 14.61
CA LYS A 24 0.99 9.37 13.46
C LYS A 24 2.18 8.51 13.89
N GLU A 25 3.04 9.04 14.75
CA GLU A 25 4.19 8.32 15.31
C GLU A 25 3.75 7.12 16.14
N LEU A 26 2.73 7.27 16.98
CA LEU A 26 2.15 6.16 17.74
C LEU A 26 1.59 5.05 16.83
N ILE A 27 0.88 5.42 15.75
CA ILE A 27 0.37 4.46 14.77
C ILE A 27 1.52 3.76 14.05
N ALA A 28 2.54 4.50 13.61
CA ALA A 28 3.70 3.93 12.94
C ALA A 28 4.45 2.94 13.84
N LYS A 29 4.66 3.31 15.11
CA LYS A 29 5.27 2.44 16.12
C LYS A 29 4.43 1.18 16.34
N PHE A 30 3.12 1.33 16.55
CA PHE A 30 2.22 0.19 16.74
C PHE A 30 2.28 -0.80 15.56
N VAL A 31 2.26 -0.29 14.32
CA VAL A 31 2.34 -1.14 13.13
C VAL A 31 3.68 -1.87 13.07
N ASN A 32 4.79 -1.18 13.33
CA ASN A 32 6.12 -1.79 13.34
C ASN A 32 6.26 -2.87 14.42
N ASP A 33 5.83 -2.57 15.65
CA ASP A 33 5.93 -3.48 16.81
C ASP A 33 5.11 -4.76 16.59
N ASN A 34 4.03 -4.70 15.80
CA ASN A 34 3.13 -5.83 15.55
C ASN A 34 3.37 -6.53 14.20
N PHE A 35 4.31 -6.04 13.38
CA PHE A 35 4.50 -6.52 12.01
C PHE A 35 4.75 -8.04 11.94
N ASP A 36 5.62 -8.56 12.80
CA ASP A 36 5.94 -9.98 12.83
C ASP A 36 4.76 -10.85 13.24
N SER A 37 3.91 -10.36 14.15
CA SER A 37 2.69 -11.07 14.57
C SER A 37 1.69 -11.13 13.41
N ILE A 38 1.44 -9.99 12.76
CA ILE A 38 0.55 -9.90 11.60
C ILE A 38 1.03 -10.83 10.48
N MET A 39 2.34 -10.88 10.23
CA MET A 39 2.90 -11.78 9.21
C MET A 39 2.69 -13.26 9.56
N LYS A 40 2.81 -13.64 10.84
CA LYS A 40 2.51 -15.00 11.31
C LYS A 40 1.03 -15.33 11.12
N ASP A 41 0.13 -14.38 11.40
CA ASP A 41 -1.30 -14.60 11.27
C ASP A 41 -1.74 -14.70 9.80
N LEU A 42 -1.17 -13.87 8.92
CA LEU A 42 -1.38 -13.98 7.46
C LEU A 42 -0.97 -15.36 6.92
N LYS A 43 0.08 -15.98 7.46
CA LYS A 43 0.50 -17.33 7.06
C LYS A 43 -0.48 -18.41 7.49
N LYS A 44 -1.21 -18.21 8.59
CA LYS A 44 -2.21 -19.16 9.11
C LYS A 44 -3.56 -19.09 8.39
N LEU A 45 -3.83 -18.00 7.65
CA LEU A 45 -5.06 -17.84 6.88
C LEU A 45 -5.19 -18.92 5.80
N LYS A 46 -6.45 -19.25 5.45
CA LYS A 46 -6.72 -20.12 4.31
C LYS A 46 -6.19 -19.47 3.02
N PRO A 47 -5.83 -20.25 1.99
CA PRO A 47 -5.24 -19.71 0.76
C PRO A 47 -6.05 -18.56 0.15
N ALA A 48 -7.38 -18.68 0.05
CA ALA A 48 -8.25 -17.66 -0.51
C ALA A 48 -8.28 -16.36 0.34
N GLU A 49 -8.35 -16.50 1.67
CA GLU A 49 -8.35 -15.37 2.60
C GLU A 49 -7.01 -14.63 2.57
N ARG A 50 -5.90 -15.38 2.50
CA ARG A 50 -4.56 -14.83 2.36
C ARG A 50 -4.43 -14.00 1.08
N VAL A 51 -4.88 -14.52 -0.06
CA VAL A 51 -4.87 -13.78 -1.34
C VAL A 51 -5.70 -12.51 -1.23
N SER A 52 -6.90 -12.58 -0.64
CA SER A 52 -7.76 -11.41 -0.43
C SER A 52 -7.10 -10.34 0.46
N ALA A 53 -6.45 -10.75 1.55
CA ALA A 53 -5.71 -9.85 2.42
C ALA A 53 -4.56 -9.15 1.68
N PHE A 54 -3.80 -9.89 0.87
CA PHE A 54 -2.74 -9.32 0.01
C PHE A 54 -3.28 -8.30 -0.99
N ILE A 55 -4.40 -8.59 -1.67
CA ILE A 55 -5.04 -7.65 -2.60
C ILE A 55 -5.45 -6.36 -1.88
N ASN A 56 -5.97 -6.46 -0.66
CA ASN A 56 -6.35 -5.30 0.13
C ASN A 56 -5.15 -4.45 0.55
N LEU A 57 -4.01 -5.06 0.88
CA LEU A 57 -2.77 -4.34 1.16
C LEU A 57 -2.21 -3.64 -0.08
N LEU A 58 -2.28 -4.30 -1.24
CA LEU A 58 -1.76 -3.74 -2.51
C LEU A 58 -2.45 -2.44 -2.92
N LYS A 59 -3.72 -2.23 -2.57
CA LYS A 59 -4.44 -0.97 -2.84
C LYS A 59 -3.79 0.27 -2.21
N PHE A 60 -2.96 0.08 -1.18
CA PHE A 60 -2.26 1.19 -0.52
C PHE A 60 -0.86 1.44 -1.09
N ILE A 61 -0.28 0.45 -1.81
CA ILE A 61 1.04 0.56 -2.44
C ILE A 61 0.89 0.95 -3.91
N VAL A 62 -0.11 0.39 -4.58
CA VAL A 62 -0.44 0.67 -5.97
C VAL A 62 -1.50 1.76 -5.97
N PRO A 63 -1.18 2.99 -6.43
CA PRO A 63 -2.16 4.01 -6.71
C PRO A 63 -3.27 3.41 -7.57
N PRO A 64 -4.55 3.58 -7.18
CA PRO A 64 -5.64 3.22 -8.06
C PRO A 64 -5.45 3.99 -9.37
N ALA A 65 -5.67 3.34 -10.51
CA ALA A 65 -5.61 3.99 -11.81
C ALA A 65 -6.56 5.19 -11.81
N ARG A 66 -6.02 6.38 -11.56
CA ARG A 66 -6.69 7.65 -11.80
C ARG A 66 -6.31 8.00 -13.21
N ASP A 67 -7.29 8.36 -14.03
CA ASP A 67 -7.01 8.86 -15.36
C ASP A 67 -6.03 10.03 -15.22
N LYS A 68 -4.80 9.78 -15.71
CA LYS A 68 -3.64 10.68 -15.87
C LYS A 68 -2.60 10.69 -14.73
N GLU A 69 -1.36 10.45 -15.19
CA GLU A 69 -0.05 10.46 -14.52
C GLU A 69 0.28 9.24 -13.64
N THR A 70 0.73 8.18 -14.32
CA THR A 70 1.42 7.04 -13.70
C THR A 70 2.76 7.50 -13.13
N ASN A 71 2.96 7.34 -11.81
CA ASN A 71 4.25 7.59 -11.17
C ASN A 71 5.24 6.45 -11.52
N GLU A 72 6.44 6.79 -12.01
CA GLU A 72 7.48 5.82 -12.41
C GLU A 72 7.96 4.97 -11.21
N GLU A 73 8.03 5.53 -10.01
CA GLU A 73 8.43 4.81 -8.79
C GLU A 73 7.45 3.68 -8.47
N THR A 74 6.15 3.97 -8.55
CA THR A 74 5.08 2.98 -8.39
C THR A 74 5.24 1.82 -9.37
N THR A 75 5.51 2.14 -10.63
CA THR A 75 5.63 1.14 -11.70
C THR A 75 6.78 0.17 -11.41
N SER A 76 7.90 0.69 -10.93
CA SER A 76 9.06 -0.13 -10.53
C SER A 76 8.72 -1.06 -9.36
N VAL A 77 8.03 -0.55 -8.31
CA VAL A 77 7.63 -1.36 -7.15
C VAL A 77 6.68 -2.49 -7.56
N VAL A 78 5.70 -2.19 -8.41
CA VAL A 78 4.74 -3.19 -8.93
C VAL A 78 5.47 -4.27 -9.75
N ASN A 79 6.36 -3.88 -10.66
CA ASN A 79 7.12 -4.81 -11.49
C ASN A 79 8.00 -5.75 -10.64
N ASN A 80 8.65 -5.22 -9.62
CA ASN A 80 9.44 -6.04 -8.70
C ASN A 80 8.57 -7.04 -7.93
N LEU A 81 7.36 -6.65 -7.55
CA LEU A 81 6.41 -7.52 -6.86
C LEU A 81 5.90 -8.64 -7.80
N ILE A 82 5.56 -8.29 -9.04
CA ILE A 82 5.16 -9.26 -10.08
C ILE A 82 6.27 -10.28 -10.31
N ASN A 83 7.51 -9.82 -10.47
CA ASN A 83 8.64 -10.73 -10.69
C ASN A 83 8.81 -11.71 -9.51
N ARG A 84 8.69 -11.25 -8.27
CA ARG A 84 8.79 -12.14 -7.09
C ARG A 84 7.64 -13.14 -6.99
N LEU A 85 6.43 -12.75 -7.39
CA LEU A 85 5.25 -13.63 -7.31
C LEU A 85 5.20 -14.69 -8.42
N PHE A 86 5.77 -14.40 -9.59
CA PHE A 86 5.61 -15.24 -10.78
C PHE A 86 6.91 -15.90 -11.28
N GLN A 87 8.10 -15.47 -10.82
CA GLN A 87 9.37 -16.07 -11.26
C GLN A 87 9.89 -17.23 -10.38
N ASP A 88 9.27 -17.50 -9.22
CA ASP A 88 9.64 -18.66 -8.38
C ASP A 88 9.19 -20.02 -8.97
N ASN A 89 8.46 -20.03 -10.10
CA ASN A 89 7.97 -21.25 -10.76
C ASN A 89 8.74 -21.65 -12.05
N THR A 90 9.84 -20.99 -12.40
CA THR A 90 10.58 -21.28 -13.66
C THR A 90 12.03 -21.74 -13.48
N LYS A 91 12.39 -22.36 -12.34
CA LYS A 91 13.62 -23.19 -12.26
C LYS A 91 13.31 -24.68 -12.51
N GLN A 92 13.26 -24.98 -13.82
CA GLN A 92 13.83 -26.13 -14.55
C GLN A 92 13.48 -27.58 -14.13
N PRO A 93 12.81 -28.40 -14.97
CA PRO A 93 12.99 -29.85 -14.89
C PRO A 93 14.40 -30.21 -15.40
N ASP A 94 15.19 -30.85 -14.53
CA ASP A 94 16.49 -31.43 -14.85
C ASP A 94 16.36 -32.43 -16.00
N ASN A 95 16.71 -32.00 -17.21
CA ASN A 95 16.94 -32.92 -18.32
C ASN A 95 18.37 -33.47 -18.17
N LYS A 96 18.51 -34.52 -17.36
CA LYS A 96 19.69 -35.38 -17.42
C LYS A 96 19.45 -36.46 -18.47
N LEU A 97 20.31 -36.47 -19.48
CA LEU A 97 20.45 -37.54 -20.49
C LEU A 97 20.57 -38.92 -19.83
#